data_AF-A0A8J2VCH8-F1
#
_entry.id   AF-A0A8J2VCH8-F1
#
_cell.length_a   1.000
_cell.length_b   1.000
_cell.length_c   1.000
_cell.angle_alpha   90.00
_cell.angle_beta   90.00
_cell.angle_gamma   90.00
#
_symmetry.space_group_name_H-M   'P 1'
#
loop_
_entity.id
_entity.type
_entity.pdbx_description
1 polymer ?
#
loop_
_entity_poly.entity_id
_entity_poly.type
_entity_poly.pdbx_seq_one_letter_code
_entity_poly.pdbx_strand_id
1 'polypeptide(L)' 'MMRDGSGILTGFSLAIPQPESTGFGPVVAPDPGTAAHLISHLSQEIPPPYRLNVPSRQETLLHKLSHMGFSHANPEPPP' A
#
# COMPACT_ATOMS: atom_id res chain seq x y z
N MET A 1 1.78 -4.41 10.44
CA MET A 1 0.66 -5.37 10.69
C MET A 1 -0.39 -4.70 11.55
N MET A 2 -1.66 -5.06 11.43
CA MET A 2 -2.77 -4.43 12.16
C MET A 2 -3.60 -5.48 12.91
N ARG A 3 -3.99 -5.16 14.15
CA ARG A 3 -4.88 -5.99 14.97
C ARG A 3 -6.13 -5.19 15.34
N ASP A 4 -7.24 -5.86 15.57
CA ASP A 4 -8.43 -5.23 16.15
C ASP A 4 -8.30 -5.03 17.67
N GLY A 5 -9.34 -4.46 18.29
CA GLY A 5 -9.37 -4.22 19.74
C GLY A 5 -9.38 -5.48 20.61
N SER A 6 -9.61 -6.66 20.01
CA SER A 6 -9.48 -7.97 20.68
C SER A 6 -8.09 -8.59 20.53
N GLY A 7 -7.21 -7.94 19.74
CA GLY A 7 -5.86 -8.42 19.46
C GLY A 7 -5.79 -9.41 18.29
N ILE A 8 -6.86 -9.64 17.54
CA ILE A 8 -6.85 -10.52 16.37
C ILE A 8 -6.21 -9.80 15.18
N LEU A 9 -5.34 -10.50 14.44
CA LEU A 9 -4.70 -9.97 13.23
C LEU A 9 -5.76 -9.74 12.14
N THR A 10 -5.99 -8.48 11.78
CA THR A 10 -6.97 -8.10 10.75
C THR A 10 -6.31 -7.76 9.42
N GLY A 11 -5.02 -7.43 9.40
CA GLY A 11 -4.34 -7.19 8.12
C GLY A 11 -2.83 -7.08 8.25
N PHE A 12 -2.15 -7.18 7.11
CA PHE A 12 -0.71 -6.98 7.04
C PHE A 12 -0.30 -6.39 5.70
N SER A 13 0.85 -5.76 5.70
CA SER A 13 1.55 -5.24 4.54
C SER A 13 3.03 -5.58 4.68
N LEU A 14 3.70 -5.83 3.56
CA LEU A 14 5.15 -6.00 3.50
C LEU A 14 5.77 -4.84 2.74
N ALA A 15 6.99 -4.48 3.14
CA ALA A 15 7.86 -3.59 2.41
C ALA A 15 9.07 -4.38 1.89
N ILE A 16 9.30 -4.32 0.59
CA ILE A 16 10.33 -5.10 -0.10
C ILE A 16 11.28 -4.10 -0.76
N PRO A 17 12.54 -3.99 -0.29
CA PRO A 17 13.54 -3.15 -0.94
C PRO A 17 13.77 -3.58 -2.40
N GLN A 18 13.84 -2.62 -3.31
CA GLN A 18 14.21 -2.78 -4.71
C GLN A 18 15.35 -1.78 -5.03
N PRO A 19 16.09 -1.94 -6.14
CA PRO A 19 17.24 -1.08 -6.44
C PRO A 19 16.93 0.43 -6.42
N GLU A 20 15.78 0.82 -6.98
CA GLU A 20 15.41 2.22 -7.17
C GLU A 20 14.19 2.66 -6.34
N SER A 21 13.55 1.75 -5.59
CA SER A 21 12.34 2.06 -4.79
C SER A 21 12.07 1.00 -3.74
N THR A 22 11.09 1.22 -2.87
CA THR A 22 10.54 0.15 -2.02
C THR A 22 9.17 -0.29 -2.52
N GLY A 23 9.00 -1.59 -2.78
CA GLY A 23 7.72 -2.18 -3.13
C GLY A 23 6.86 -2.42 -1.88
N PHE A 24 5.67 -1.84 -1.81
CA PHE A 24 4.68 -2.19 -0.80
C PHE A 24 3.76 -3.29 -1.35
N GLY A 25 3.86 -4.49 -0.79
CA GLY A 25 3.07 -5.62 -1.23
C GLY A 25 3.61 -6.98 -0.77
N PRO A 26 2.74 -7.99 -0.58
CA PRO A 26 1.28 -7.89 -0.65
C PRO A 26 0.72 -7.03 0.50
N VAL A 27 -0.43 -6.41 0.25
CA VAL A 27 -1.26 -5.74 1.27
C VAL A 27 -2.57 -6.51 1.38
N VAL A 28 -2.80 -7.12 2.53
CA VAL A 28 -4.00 -7.94 2.80
C VAL A 28 -4.77 -7.29 3.94
N ALA A 29 -6.02 -6.95 3.67
CA ALA A 29 -6.91 -6.22 4.56
C ALA A 29 -8.38 -6.57 4.26
N PRO A 30 -9.28 -6.50 5.26
CA PRO A 30 -10.70 -6.80 5.10
C PRO A 30 -11.45 -5.69 4.35
N ASP A 31 -10.92 -4.47 4.35
CA ASP A 31 -11.55 -3.31 3.73
C ASP A 31 -10.51 -2.29 3.22
N PRO A 32 -10.90 -1.41 2.28
CA PRO A 32 -10.01 -0.39 1.72
C PRO A 32 -9.47 0.62 2.75
N GLY A 33 -10.21 0.90 3.84
CA GLY A 33 -9.77 1.78 4.90
C GLY A 33 -8.59 1.17 5.68
N THR A 34 -8.71 -0.09 6.06
CA THR A 34 -7.62 -0.85 6.68
C THR A 34 -6.39 -0.93 5.77
N ALA A 35 -6.58 -1.21 4.47
CA ALA A 35 -5.47 -1.24 3.51
C ALA A 35 -4.75 0.12 3.42
N ALA A 36 -5.51 1.22 3.32
CA ALA A 36 -4.95 2.56 3.28
C ALA A 36 -4.19 2.91 4.56
N HIS A 37 -4.69 2.49 5.73
CA HIS A 37 -3.99 2.71 7.00
C HIS A 37 -2.65 1.96 7.06
N LEU A 38 -2.62 0.69 6.63
CA LEU A 38 -1.38 -0.10 6.54
C LEU A 38 -0.36 0.54 5.61
N ILE A 39 -0.80 1.06 4.45
CA ILE A 39 0.07 1.74 3.48
C ILE A 39 0.57 3.08 4.03
N SER A 40 -0.32 3.84 4.68
CA SER A 40 0.05 5.11 5.32
C SER A 40 1.11 4.91 6.39
N HIS A 41 0.96 3.87 7.20
CA HIS A 41 1.93 3.53 8.23
C HIS A 41 3.30 3.21 7.63
N LEU A 42 3.37 2.35 6.61
CA LEU A 42 4.62 2.05 5.91
C LEU A 42 5.26 3.31 5.30
N SER A 43 4.46 4.21 4.70
CA SER A 43 4.97 5.44 4.08
C SER A 43 5.56 6.44 5.07
N GLN A 44 5.25 6.34 6.37
CA GLN A 44 5.85 7.18 7.42
C GLN A 44 7.22 6.66 7.85
N GLU A 45 7.45 5.35 7.73
CA GLU A 45 8.69 4.70 8.16
C GLU A 45 9.71 4.55 7.02
N ILE A 46 9.23 4.50 5.78
CA ILE A 46 10.04 4.20 4.60
C ILE A 46 10.14 5.43 3.71
N PRO A 47 11.37 5.91 3.42
CA PRO A 47 11.55 7.07 2.56
C PRO A 47 11.11 6.76 1.12
N PRO A 48 10.54 7.76 0.40
CA PRO A 48 10.25 7.62 -1.02
C PRO A 48 11.53 7.51 -1.86
N PRO A 49 11.47 6.93 -3.07
CA PRO A 49 10.25 6.47 -3.76
C PRO A 49 9.81 5.07 -3.31
N TYR A 50 8.49 4.87 -3.26
CA TYR A 50 7.88 3.56 -3.04
C TYR A 50 6.73 3.33 -4.04
N ARG A 51 6.49 2.05 -4.37
CA ARG A 51 5.52 1.64 -5.38
C ARG A 51 4.65 0.51 -4.85
N LEU A 52 3.42 0.42 -5.34
CA LEU A 52 2.52 -0.70 -5.07
C LEU A 52 1.66 -0.98 -6.29
N ASN A 53 1.28 -2.25 -6.44
CA ASN A 53 0.35 -2.68 -7.47
C ASN A 53 -1.05 -2.76 -6.86
N VAL A 54 -1.99 -1.99 -7.41
CA VAL A 54 -3.39 -1.97 -6.98
C VAL A 54 -4.27 -2.42 -8.15
N PRO A 55 -5.10 -3.47 -7.99
CA PRO A 55 -6.04 -3.86 -9.04
C PRO A 55 -6.99 -2.70 -9.35
N SER A 56 -7.18 -2.37 -10.62
CA SER A 56 -7.98 -1.20 -11.06
C SER A 56 -9.43 -1.21 -10.59
N ARG A 57 -9.96 -2.38 -10.20
CA ARG A 57 -11.32 -2.53 -9.65
C ARG A 57 -11.44 -2.05 -8.19
N GLN A 58 -10.34 -1.73 -7.50
CA GLN A 58 -10.37 -1.23 -6.12
C GLN A 58 -10.51 0.29 -6.06
N GLU A 59 -11.60 0.82 -6.62
CA GLU A 59 -11.83 2.27 -6.78
C GLU A 59 -11.75 3.04 -5.45
N THR A 60 -12.34 2.51 -4.38
CA THR A 60 -12.28 3.12 -3.04
C THR A 60 -10.86 3.22 -2.50
N LEU A 61 -10.03 2.19 -2.73
CA LEU A 61 -8.63 2.21 -2.31
C LEU A 61 -7.82 3.19 -3.16
N LEU A 62 -8.01 3.17 -4.49
CA LEU A 62 -7.37 4.12 -5.41
C LEU A 62 -7.67 5.56 -5.05
N HIS A 63 -8.94 5.89 -4.73
CA HIS A 63 -9.32 7.22 -4.27
C HIS A 63 -8.65 7.57 -2.93
N LYS A 64 -8.59 6.66 -1.96
CA LYS A 64 -7.86 6.92 -0.70
C LYS A 64 -6.37 7.18 -0.94
N LEU A 65 -5.74 6.42 -1.82
CA LEU A 65 -4.32 6.56 -2.15
C LEU A 65 -4.04 7.91 -2.84
N SER A 66 -4.92 8.39 -3.72
CA SER A 66 -4.74 9.71 -4.33
C SER A 66 -4.80 10.84 -3.31
N HIS A 67 -5.71 10.77 -2.31
CA HIS A 67 -5.73 11.71 -1.18
C HIS A 67 -4.47 11.66 -0.30
N MET A 68 -3.77 10.52 -0.31
CA MET A 68 -2.48 10.35 0.36
C MET A 68 -1.28 10.81 -0.48
N GLY A 69 -1.51 11.35 -1.69
CA GLY A 69 -0.45 11.83 -2.59
C GLY A 69 0.13 10.76 -3.52
N PHE A 70 -0.41 9.54 -3.53
CA PHE A 70 -0.02 8.55 -4.53
C PHE A 70 -0.56 8.96 -5.91
N SER A 71 0.28 8.81 -6.91
CA SER A 71 -0.08 9.03 -8.31
C SER A 71 0.05 7.74 -9.10
N HIS A 72 -0.73 7.60 -10.17
CA HIS A 72 -0.55 6.49 -11.10
C HIS A 72 0.85 6.59 -11.71
N ALA A 73 1.68 5.59 -11.44
CA ALA A 73 2.90 5.39 -12.21
C ALA A 73 2.49 4.84 -13.58
N ASN A 74 2.95 5.48 -14.65
CA ASN A 74 2.87 4.86 -15.97
C ASN A 74 3.63 3.53 -15.87
N PRO A 75 3.07 2.38 -16.31
CA PRO A 75 3.86 1.15 -16.36
C PRO A 75 5.07 1.45 -17.25
N GLU A 76 6.26 1.42 -16.67
CA GLU A 76 7.48 1.42 -17.46
C GLU A 76 7.36 0.19 -18.37
N PRO A 77 7.47 0.34 -19.71
CA PRO A 77 7.39 -0.81 -20.58
C PRO A 77 8.49 -1.80 -20.16
N PRO A 78 8.22 -3.12 -20.17
CA PRO A 78 9.28 -4.07 -19.91
C PRO A 78 10.45 -3.82 -20.88
N PRO A 79 11.71 -4.01 -20.44
CA PRO A 79 12.87 -3.88 -21.31
C PRO A 79 12.81 -4.83 -22.50
#